data_AF-A0A2E4XJF1-F1
#
_entry.id   AF-A0A2E4XJF1-F1
#
_cell.length_a   1.000
_cell.length_b   1.000
_cell.length_c   1.000
_cell.angle_alpha   90.00
_cell.angle_beta   90.00
_cell.angle_gamma   90.00
#
_symmetry.space_group_name_H-M   'P 1'
#
loop_
_entity.id
_entity.type
_entity.pdbx_description
1 polymer ?
#
loop_
_entity_poly.entity_id
_entity_poly.type
_entity_poly.pdbx_seq_one_letter_code
_entity_poly.pdbx_strand_id
1 'polypeptide(L)'
;MALPFTAGDVFDNALSLTSRSVQITAATGLWFYWALGLVLSLIPLASLLTPFRVLAAMNVVVIIWGSIEAPVSPYGVVALSLCGIIFAVSLTPQVGFWFINGSSYGNEIRIPLKPPGAMLLGPIPIAWAGIALTLISTPILMADSQWLAGFLIAGLGGICSFVAYRSLDSLAKRWLVFVPAGVVIHDPLILVDPFLVKRGGVRSIRLALSGSSAKDLSMASLGHAIEIELIEPAELAIQVRPNSEAEILTISSFSVSASLASVVLSEAKIRSIPS
;
A
#
# COMPACT_ATOMS: atom_id res chain seq x y z
N MET A 1 2.54 14.17 -6.63
CA MET A 1 3.99 14.39 -6.86
C MET A 1 4.11 15.83 -7.33
N ALA A 2 4.94 16.68 -6.72
CA ALA A 2 5.00 18.11 -7.07
C ALA A 2 6.43 18.65 -7.24
N LEU A 3 7.42 17.76 -7.12
CA LEU A 3 8.85 18.07 -7.11
C LEU A 3 9.34 19.04 -8.21
N PRO A 4 8.99 18.87 -9.51
CA PRO A 4 9.51 19.78 -10.54
C PRO A 4 9.01 21.23 -10.38
N PHE A 5 7.90 21.45 -9.68
CA PHE A 5 7.37 22.80 -9.44
C PHE A 5 7.90 23.43 -8.16
N THR A 6 8.18 22.63 -7.14
CA THR A 6 8.49 23.14 -5.79
C THR A 6 9.97 23.08 -5.42
N ALA A 7 10.76 22.27 -6.11
CA ALA A 7 12.16 21.98 -5.75
C ALA A 7 13.13 22.13 -6.93
N GLY A 8 12.77 22.92 -7.95
CA GLY A 8 13.64 23.13 -9.12
C GLY A 8 15.02 23.68 -8.73
N ASP A 9 15.07 24.67 -7.84
CA ASP A 9 16.30 25.25 -7.29
C ASP A 9 17.14 24.23 -6.51
N VAL A 10 16.50 23.37 -5.73
CA VAL A 10 17.17 22.31 -4.97
C VAL A 10 17.88 21.34 -5.92
N PHE A 11 17.18 20.85 -6.94
CA PHE A 11 17.78 19.90 -7.88
C PHE A 11 18.81 20.55 -8.81
N ASP A 12 18.61 21.80 -9.22
CA ASP A 12 19.59 22.54 -10.02
C ASP A 12 20.91 22.72 -9.25
N ASN A 13 20.84 23.04 -7.95
CA ASN A 13 22.02 23.14 -7.10
C ASN A 13 22.67 21.78 -6.85
N ALA A 14 21.87 20.76 -6.49
CA ALA A 14 22.36 19.40 -6.21
C ALA A 14 23.06 18.77 -7.42
N LEU A 15 22.62 19.09 -8.64
CA LEU A 15 23.16 18.52 -9.88
C LEU A 15 24.16 19.45 -10.59
N SER A 16 24.46 20.63 -10.02
CA SER A 16 25.27 21.67 -10.66
C SER A 16 26.67 21.20 -11.08
N LEU A 17 27.27 20.28 -10.31
CA LEU A 17 28.61 19.72 -10.56
C LEU A 17 28.60 18.44 -11.42
N THR A 18 27.41 17.94 -11.78
CA THR A 18 27.27 16.71 -12.56
C THR A 18 27.33 16.96 -14.08
N SER A 19 27.53 15.90 -14.85
CA SER A 19 27.55 15.99 -16.32
C SER A 19 26.21 16.45 -16.89
N ARG A 20 26.23 17.09 -18.07
CA ARG A 20 25.00 17.58 -18.72
C ARG A 20 24.00 16.46 -19.02
N SER A 21 24.49 15.28 -19.35
CA SER A 21 23.66 14.08 -19.58
C SER A 21 22.89 13.68 -18.32
N VAL A 22 23.54 13.70 -17.15
CA VAL A 22 22.91 13.40 -15.86
C VAL A 22 21.86 14.46 -15.51
N GLN A 23 22.16 15.74 -15.69
CA GLN A 23 21.20 16.84 -15.45
C GLN A 23 19.93 16.69 -16.30
N ILE A 24 20.07 16.44 -17.61
CA ILE A 24 18.92 16.26 -18.52
C ILE A 24 18.10 15.04 -18.14
N THR A 25 18.78 13.94 -17.78
CA THR A 25 18.12 12.69 -17.38
C THR A 25 17.33 12.88 -16.08
N ALA A 26 17.91 13.53 -15.08
CA ALA A 26 17.24 13.85 -13.83
C ALA A 26 16.02 14.76 -14.04
N ALA A 27 16.18 15.85 -14.81
CA ALA A 27 15.09 16.78 -15.11
C ALA A 27 13.94 16.07 -15.85
N THR A 28 14.26 15.27 -16.87
CA THR A 28 13.26 14.48 -17.61
C THR A 28 12.57 13.46 -16.70
N GLY A 29 13.35 12.79 -15.84
CA GLY A 29 12.85 11.85 -14.86
C GLY A 29 11.87 12.49 -13.86
N LEU A 30 12.18 13.68 -13.35
CA LEU A 30 11.31 14.43 -12.43
C LEU A 30 9.98 14.81 -13.09
N TRP A 31 10.01 15.26 -14.34
CA TRP A 31 8.79 15.57 -15.11
C TRP A 31 7.95 14.33 -15.42
N PHE A 32 8.59 13.25 -15.85
CA PHE A 32 7.92 11.98 -16.09
C PHE A 32 7.27 11.45 -14.81
N TYR A 33 8.01 11.49 -13.71
CA TYR A 33 7.55 11.07 -12.39
C TYR A 33 6.36 11.91 -11.91
N TRP A 34 6.38 13.22 -12.14
CA TRP A 34 5.23 14.09 -11.88
C TRP A 34 4.01 13.68 -12.70
N ALA A 35 4.16 13.53 -14.01
CA ALA A 35 3.08 13.19 -14.92
C ALA A 35 2.47 11.81 -14.59
N LEU A 36 3.32 10.82 -14.30
CA LEU A 36 2.88 9.49 -13.89
C LEU A 36 2.07 9.54 -12.60
N GLY A 37 2.55 10.27 -11.58
CA GLY A 37 1.81 10.39 -10.33
C GLY A 37 0.49 11.15 -10.47
N LEU A 38 0.41 12.12 -11.38
CA LEU A 38 -0.85 12.77 -11.75
C LEU A 38 -1.82 11.75 -12.37
N VAL A 39 -1.40 11.00 -13.38
CA VAL A 39 -2.22 9.97 -14.03
C VAL A 39 -2.72 8.93 -13.02
N LEU A 40 -1.83 8.40 -12.18
CA LEU A 40 -2.21 7.42 -11.15
C LEU A 40 -3.20 8.00 -10.13
N SER A 41 -3.11 9.28 -9.80
CA SER A 41 -4.05 9.93 -8.86
C SER A 41 -5.45 10.12 -9.43
N LEU A 42 -5.62 10.09 -10.76
CA LEU A 42 -6.90 10.33 -11.43
C LEU A 42 -7.69 9.05 -11.71
N ILE A 43 -7.02 7.89 -11.71
CA ILE A 43 -7.62 6.61 -12.10
C ILE A 43 -7.77 5.72 -10.86
N PRO A 44 -8.97 5.66 -10.23
CA PRO A 44 -9.20 4.82 -9.06
C PRO A 44 -9.31 3.35 -9.47
N LEU A 45 -8.19 2.64 -9.53
CA LEU A 45 -8.15 1.20 -9.72
C LEU A 45 -7.41 0.53 -8.58
N ALA A 46 -7.91 -0.62 -8.11
CA ALA A 46 -7.30 -1.34 -7.01
C ALA A 46 -5.83 -1.72 -7.29
N SER A 47 -5.51 -2.06 -8.55
CA SER A 47 -4.15 -2.36 -9.01
C SER A 47 -3.21 -1.16 -9.03
N LEU A 48 -3.74 0.07 -9.02
CA LEU A 48 -2.95 1.30 -9.06
C LEU A 48 -2.63 1.86 -7.67
N LEU A 49 -3.21 1.31 -6.59
CA LEU A 49 -2.93 1.76 -5.22
C LEU A 49 -1.46 1.54 -4.83
N THR A 50 -0.93 0.36 -5.13
CA THR A 50 0.47 -0.01 -4.84
C THR A 50 1.46 0.92 -5.55
N PRO A 51 1.42 1.08 -6.89
CA PRO A 51 2.33 1.99 -7.57
C PRO A 51 2.13 3.44 -7.12
N PHE A 52 0.89 3.88 -6.82
CA PHE A 52 0.65 5.22 -6.28
C PHE A 52 1.38 5.45 -4.94
N ARG A 53 1.32 4.49 -4.01
CA ARG A 53 2.03 4.59 -2.72
C ARG A 53 3.54 4.49 -2.85
N VAL A 54 4.04 3.65 -3.76
CA VAL A 54 5.47 3.58 -4.09
C VAL A 54 5.95 4.93 -4.63
N LEU A 55 5.22 5.53 -5.58
CA LEU A 55 5.54 6.86 -6.07
C LEU A 55 5.47 7.87 -4.91
N ALA A 56 4.45 7.87 -4.06
CA ALA A 56 4.38 8.79 -2.93
C ALA A 56 5.62 8.71 -2.02
N ALA A 57 6.07 7.49 -1.68
CA ALA A 57 7.28 7.25 -0.90
C ALA A 57 8.55 7.72 -1.63
N MET A 58 8.64 7.50 -2.94
CA MET A 58 9.75 7.99 -3.77
C MET A 58 9.91 9.52 -3.69
N ASN A 59 8.83 10.30 -3.56
CA ASN A 59 8.97 11.77 -3.47
C ASN A 59 9.84 12.15 -2.29
N VAL A 60 9.58 11.50 -1.15
CA VAL A 60 10.24 11.77 0.12
C VAL A 60 11.72 11.42 0.01
N VAL A 61 12.04 10.27 -0.60
CA VAL A 61 13.43 9.87 -0.84
C VAL A 61 14.17 10.89 -1.72
N VAL A 62 13.54 11.29 -2.84
CA VAL A 62 14.15 12.19 -3.83
C VAL A 62 14.38 13.59 -3.24
N ILE A 63 13.41 14.15 -2.50
CA ILE A 63 13.57 15.48 -1.90
C ILE A 63 14.54 15.48 -0.72
N ILE A 64 14.59 14.41 0.07
CA ILE A 64 15.58 14.29 1.16
C ILE A 64 16.98 14.29 0.56
N TRP A 65 17.22 13.48 -0.48
CA TRP A 65 18.51 13.46 -1.16
C TRP A 65 18.87 14.84 -1.72
N GLY A 66 17.97 15.49 -2.46
CA GLY A 66 18.21 16.83 -3.01
C GLY A 66 18.51 17.86 -1.91
N SER A 67 17.84 17.77 -0.76
CA SER A 67 18.07 18.66 0.39
C SER A 67 19.37 18.40 1.14
N ILE A 68 19.98 17.22 0.98
CA ILE A 68 21.30 16.90 1.54
C ILE A 68 22.41 17.48 0.66
N GLU A 69 22.25 17.38 -0.66
CA GLU A 69 23.27 17.81 -1.63
C GLU A 69 23.24 19.32 -1.93
N ALA A 70 22.08 19.96 -1.74
CA ALA A 70 21.93 21.40 -1.99
C ALA A 70 22.02 22.23 -0.69
N PRO A 71 22.45 23.51 -0.77
CA PRO A 71 22.32 24.45 0.33
C PRO A 71 20.86 24.58 0.78
N VAL A 72 20.65 24.82 2.07
CA VAL A 72 19.29 25.00 2.63
C VAL A 72 18.59 26.19 1.95
N SER A 73 17.48 25.92 1.28
CA SER A 73 16.62 26.94 0.66
C SER A 73 15.21 26.90 1.27
N PRO A 74 14.52 28.05 1.37
CA PRO A 74 13.12 28.08 1.80
C PRO A 74 12.20 27.22 0.91
N TYR A 75 12.49 27.17 -0.40
CA TYR A 75 11.76 26.33 -1.34
C TYR A 75 11.96 24.83 -1.06
N GLY A 76 13.18 24.43 -0.68
CA GLY A 76 13.47 23.07 -0.24
C GLY A 76 12.67 22.66 0.99
N VAL A 77 12.52 23.54 1.98
CA VAL A 77 11.69 23.27 3.18
C VAL A 77 10.21 23.10 2.80
N VAL A 78 9.69 23.95 1.92
CA VAL A 78 8.31 23.86 1.42
C VAL A 78 8.11 22.56 0.64
N ALA A 79 9.04 22.21 -0.25
CA ALA A 79 8.98 20.99 -1.05
C ALA A 79 9.03 19.73 -0.16
N LEU A 80 9.93 19.69 0.83
CA LEU A 80 10.03 18.60 1.78
C LEU A 80 8.72 18.43 2.57
N SER A 81 8.16 19.53 3.06
CA SER A 81 6.89 19.54 3.79
C SER A 81 5.74 19.03 2.93
N LEU A 82 5.62 19.51 1.69
CA LEU A 82 4.59 19.09 0.75
C LEU A 82 4.73 17.60 0.38
N CYS A 83 5.96 17.11 0.17
CA CYS A 83 6.21 15.70 -0.09
C CYS A 83 5.82 14.83 1.11
N GLY A 84 6.12 15.26 2.33
CA GLY A 84 5.69 14.61 3.56
C GLY A 84 4.16 14.55 3.67
N ILE A 85 3.46 15.63 3.37
CA ILE A 85 1.99 15.69 3.37
C ILE A 85 1.41 14.73 2.31
N ILE A 86 1.90 14.78 1.07
CA ILE A 86 1.43 13.89 -0.01
C ILE A 86 1.64 12.42 0.38
N PHE A 87 2.80 12.10 0.95
CA PHE A 87 3.10 10.77 1.45
C PHE A 87 2.14 10.36 2.56
N ALA A 88 1.95 11.18 3.59
CA ALA A 88 1.01 10.93 4.68
C ALA A 88 -0.42 10.71 4.15
N VAL A 89 -0.89 11.56 3.23
CA VAL A 89 -2.21 11.44 2.59
C VAL A 89 -2.32 10.11 1.83
N SER A 90 -1.28 9.68 1.11
CA SER A 90 -1.29 8.41 0.36
C SER A 90 -1.44 7.17 1.24
N LEU A 91 -1.04 7.27 2.52
CA LEU A 91 -1.16 6.21 3.51
C LEU A 91 -2.50 6.22 4.24
N THR A 92 -3.33 7.24 4.03
CA THR A 92 -4.63 7.33 4.70
C THR A 92 -5.57 6.19 4.26
N PRO A 93 -6.44 5.70 5.17
CA PRO A 93 -7.48 4.73 4.85
C PRO A 93 -8.40 5.18 3.72
N GLN A 94 -8.68 6.49 3.62
CA GLN A 94 -9.59 7.09 2.64
C GLN A 94 -9.07 6.93 1.22
N VAL A 95 -7.77 7.19 1.00
CA VAL A 95 -7.14 6.98 -0.31
C VAL A 95 -7.18 5.50 -0.68
N GLY A 96 -6.83 4.61 0.25
CA GLY A 96 -6.92 3.16 0.02
C GLY A 96 -8.34 2.72 -0.38
N PHE A 97 -9.34 3.19 0.35
CA PHE A 97 -10.76 2.91 0.09
C PHE A 97 -11.20 3.44 -1.29
N TRP A 98 -10.78 4.63 -1.70
CA TRP A 98 -11.11 5.22 -3.00
C TRP A 98 -10.56 4.39 -4.17
N PHE A 99 -9.27 4.03 -4.14
CA PHE A 99 -8.66 3.20 -5.20
C PHE A 99 -9.29 1.81 -5.27
N ILE A 100 -9.51 1.17 -4.13
CA ILE A 100 -10.03 -0.21 -4.09
C ILE A 100 -11.48 -0.24 -4.59
N ASN A 101 -12.33 0.71 -4.18
CA ASN A 101 -13.74 0.74 -4.59
C ASN A 101 -13.95 1.21 -6.03
N GLY A 102 -12.98 1.88 -6.65
CA GLY A 102 -13.06 2.14 -8.09
C GLY A 102 -13.03 0.88 -8.96
N SER A 103 -12.69 -0.28 -8.38
CA SER A 103 -12.79 -1.61 -9.02
C SER A 103 -13.91 -2.49 -8.44
N SER A 104 -14.83 -1.90 -7.66
CA SER A 104 -16.00 -2.61 -7.12
C SER A 104 -17.11 -2.78 -8.17
N TYR A 105 -17.79 -3.92 -8.14
CA TYR A 105 -18.90 -4.28 -9.02
C TYR A 105 -20.26 -4.14 -8.33
N GLY A 106 -21.19 -3.44 -9.01
CA GLY A 106 -22.57 -3.31 -8.56
C GLY A 106 -22.68 -2.73 -7.15
N ASN A 107 -23.31 -3.47 -6.25
CA ASN A 107 -23.55 -3.04 -4.87
C ASN A 107 -22.51 -3.56 -3.87
N GLU A 108 -21.32 -3.97 -4.35
CA GLU A 108 -20.25 -4.40 -3.45
C GLU A 108 -19.45 -3.22 -2.90
N ILE A 109 -19.04 -3.33 -1.64
CA ILE A 109 -18.17 -2.35 -0.98
C ILE A 109 -16.97 -3.08 -0.40
N ARG A 110 -15.78 -2.69 -0.86
CA ARG A 110 -14.51 -3.33 -0.50
C ARG A 110 -13.76 -2.43 0.48
N ILE A 111 -13.57 -2.89 1.70
CA ILE A 111 -12.91 -2.12 2.77
C ILE A 111 -11.50 -2.67 2.96
N PRO A 112 -10.44 -1.86 2.79
CA PRO A 112 -9.07 -2.33 2.96
C PRO A 112 -8.79 -2.79 4.39
N LEU A 113 -8.12 -3.93 4.52
CA LEU A 113 -7.56 -4.38 5.79
C LEU A 113 -6.20 -3.71 6.03
N LYS A 114 -5.88 -3.48 7.31
CA LYS A 114 -4.61 -2.93 7.73
C LYS A 114 -3.49 -3.95 7.53
N PRO A 115 -2.29 -3.53 7.11
CA PRO A 115 -1.14 -4.42 7.05
C PRO A 115 -0.74 -4.91 8.46
N PRO A 116 -0.05 -6.05 8.56
CA PRO A 116 0.52 -6.54 9.83
C PRO A 116 1.43 -5.49 10.47
N GLY A 117 1.36 -5.33 11.80
CA GLY A 117 2.09 -4.27 12.50
C GLY A 117 3.61 -4.36 12.32
N ALA A 118 4.16 -5.57 12.35
CA ALA A 118 5.58 -5.82 12.13
C ALA A 118 6.06 -5.37 10.73
N MET A 119 5.18 -5.38 9.72
CA MET A 119 5.56 -5.00 8.35
C MET A 119 5.70 -3.47 8.19
N LEU A 120 5.01 -2.68 9.03
CA LEU A 120 5.02 -1.23 8.96
C LEU A 120 6.36 -0.61 9.37
N LEU A 121 7.10 -1.24 10.28
CA LEU A 121 8.34 -0.70 10.85
C LEU A 121 9.63 -1.20 10.17
N GLY A 122 9.53 -2.04 9.14
CA GLY A 122 10.71 -2.57 8.46
C GLY A 122 10.46 -2.94 7.01
N PRO A 123 9.82 -4.09 6.73
CA PRO A 123 9.67 -4.61 5.37
C PRO A 123 9.08 -3.62 4.36
N ILE A 124 8.02 -2.89 4.73
CA ILE A 124 7.34 -1.96 3.80
C ILE A 124 8.22 -0.75 3.45
N PRO A 125 8.77 0.02 4.43
CA PRO A 125 9.72 1.09 4.12
C PRO A 125 10.94 0.64 3.32
N ILE A 126 11.51 -0.53 3.66
CA ILE A 126 12.67 -1.09 2.94
C ILE A 126 12.31 -1.43 1.49
N ALA A 127 11.15 -2.02 1.25
CA ALA A 127 10.66 -2.32 -0.09
C ALA A 127 10.51 -1.03 -0.93
N TRP A 128 9.91 0.02 -0.36
CA TRP A 128 9.80 1.31 -1.04
C TRP A 128 11.17 1.92 -1.36
N ALA A 129 12.10 1.92 -0.40
CA ALA A 129 13.45 2.45 -0.60
C ALA A 129 14.21 1.68 -1.68
N GLY A 130 14.12 0.34 -1.70
CA GLY A 130 14.77 -0.49 -2.72
C GLY A 130 14.21 -0.26 -4.13
N ILE A 131 12.89 -0.12 -4.26
CA ILE A 131 12.25 0.21 -5.54
C ILE A 131 12.67 1.62 -5.99
N ALA A 132 12.63 2.61 -5.08
CA ALA A 132 13.06 3.97 -5.35
C ALA A 132 14.51 4.02 -5.84
N LEU A 133 15.42 3.37 -5.10
CA LEU A 133 16.84 3.31 -5.41
C LEU A 133 17.08 2.72 -6.80
N THR A 134 16.40 1.62 -7.13
CA THR A 134 16.52 0.98 -8.45
C THR A 134 16.05 1.92 -9.55
N LEU A 135 14.82 2.45 -9.43
CA LEU A 135 14.21 3.27 -10.48
C LEU A 135 14.94 4.59 -10.72
N ILE A 136 15.54 5.19 -9.68
CA ILE A 136 16.27 6.46 -9.77
C ILE A 136 17.71 6.22 -10.23
N SER A 137 18.41 5.26 -9.63
CA SER A 137 19.85 5.08 -9.89
C SER A 137 20.12 4.52 -11.28
N THR A 138 19.28 3.63 -11.80
CA THR A 138 19.48 3.04 -13.14
C THR A 138 19.64 4.09 -14.25
N PRO A 139 18.69 5.01 -14.49
CA PRO A 139 18.83 6.01 -15.55
C PRO A 139 19.99 6.98 -15.28
N ILE A 140 20.25 7.35 -14.03
CA ILE A 140 21.34 8.28 -13.67
C ILE A 140 22.72 7.65 -13.94
N LEU A 141 22.94 6.40 -13.52
CA LEU A 141 24.21 5.69 -13.77
C LEU A 141 24.45 5.47 -15.26
N MET A 142 23.40 5.19 -16.02
CA MET A 142 23.47 5.07 -17.48
C MET A 142 23.83 6.40 -18.14
N ALA A 143 23.25 7.50 -17.67
CA ALA A 143 23.56 8.85 -18.16
C ALA A 143 24.99 9.30 -17.81
N ASP A 144 25.53 8.82 -16.70
CA ASP A 144 26.91 9.06 -16.27
C ASP A 144 27.93 8.10 -16.91
N SER A 145 27.51 7.30 -17.90
CA SER A 145 28.37 6.31 -18.59
C SER A 145 28.92 5.20 -17.68
N GLN A 146 28.34 5.00 -16.49
CA GLN A 146 28.68 3.91 -15.57
C GLN A 146 27.89 2.64 -15.94
N TRP A 147 28.09 2.15 -17.16
CA TRP A 147 27.27 1.10 -17.78
C TRP A 147 27.19 -0.17 -16.94
N LEU A 148 28.32 -0.66 -16.44
CA LEU A 148 28.36 -1.89 -15.64
C LEU A 148 27.51 -1.75 -14.37
N ALA A 149 27.68 -0.67 -13.63
CA ALA A 149 26.90 -0.40 -12.42
C ALA A 149 25.41 -0.24 -12.76
N GLY A 150 25.09 0.51 -13.82
CA GLY A 150 23.70 0.69 -14.26
C GLY A 150 23.02 -0.61 -14.66
N PHE A 151 23.72 -1.52 -15.37
CA PHE A 151 23.19 -2.84 -15.73
C PHE A 151 23.01 -3.74 -14.51
N LEU A 152 23.95 -3.73 -13.56
CA LEU A 152 23.83 -4.49 -12.32
C LEU A 152 22.64 -4.03 -11.49
N ILE A 153 22.47 -2.71 -11.31
CA ILE A 153 21.32 -2.14 -10.59
C ILE A 153 20.01 -2.43 -11.34
N ALA A 154 19.99 -2.29 -12.67
CA ALA A 154 18.80 -2.59 -13.47
C ALA A 154 18.39 -4.07 -13.37
N GLY A 155 19.36 -4.99 -13.46
CA GLY A 155 19.11 -6.43 -13.38
C GLY A 155 18.76 -6.89 -11.97
N LEU A 156 19.71 -6.78 -11.04
CA LEU A 156 19.52 -7.25 -9.66
C LEU A 156 18.48 -6.42 -8.91
N GLY A 157 18.58 -5.10 -9.01
CA GLY A 157 17.61 -4.19 -8.41
C GLY A 157 16.22 -4.35 -9.03
N GLY A 158 16.13 -4.61 -10.34
CA GLY A 158 14.86 -4.89 -11.02
C GLY A 158 14.19 -6.17 -10.49
N ILE A 159 14.94 -7.26 -10.34
CA ILE A 159 14.44 -8.51 -9.76
C ILE A 159 13.96 -8.30 -8.32
N CYS A 160 14.78 -7.66 -7.47
CA CYS A 160 14.43 -7.35 -6.09
C CYS A 160 13.19 -6.44 -6.01
N SER A 161 13.11 -5.42 -6.87
CA SER A 161 11.99 -4.49 -6.95
C SER A 161 10.70 -5.19 -7.38
N PHE A 162 10.78 -6.15 -8.31
CA PHE A 162 9.62 -6.94 -8.72
C PHE A 162 9.06 -7.79 -7.58
N VAL A 163 9.94 -8.47 -6.83
CA VAL A 163 9.55 -9.26 -5.65
C VAL A 163 8.95 -8.36 -4.56
N ALA A 164 9.61 -7.24 -4.28
CA ALA A 164 9.14 -6.24 -3.32
C ALA A 164 7.76 -5.69 -3.72
N TYR A 165 7.58 -5.30 -4.98
CA TYR A 165 6.32 -4.82 -5.52
C TYR A 165 5.21 -5.86 -5.37
N ARG A 166 5.45 -7.12 -5.74
CA ARG A 166 4.45 -8.19 -5.62
C ARG A 166 4.02 -8.40 -4.16
N SER A 167 4.96 -8.31 -3.22
CA SER A 167 4.66 -8.40 -1.78
C SER A 167 3.78 -7.23 -1.31
N LEU A 168 4.14 -6.00 -1.70
CA LEU A 168 3.35 -4.80 -1.39
C LEU A 168 1.94 -4.85 -2.02
N ASP A 169 1.84 -5.35 -3.25
CA ASP A 169 0.57 -5.49 -3.96
C ASP A 169 -0.34 -6.54 -3.33
N SER A 170 0.23 -7.64 -2.83
CA SER A 170 -0.51 -8.64 -2.06
C SER A 170 -1.13 -8.03 -0.79
N LEU A 171 -0.37 -7.19 -0.07
CA LEU A 171 -0.88 -6.45 1.10
C LEU A 171 -2.03 -5.50 0.74
N ALA A 172 -1.95 -4.84 -0.42
CA ALA A 172 -2.98 -3.92 -0.89
C ALA A 172 -4.29 -4.65 -1.28
N LYS A 173 -4.21 -5.96 -1.57
CA LYS A 173 -5.34 -6.82 -1.96
C LYS A 173 -6.07 -7.50 -0.79
N ARG A 174 -5.77 -7.09 0.45
CA ARG A 174 -6.45 -7.60 1.66
C ARG A 174 -7.70 -6.77 1.93
N TRP A 175 -8.88 -7.33 1.72
CA TRP A 175 -10.16 -6.62 1.79
C TRP A 175 -11.20 -7.38 2.61
N LEU A 176 -12.03 -6.61 3.32
CA LEU A 176 -13.34 -7.07 3.79
C LEU A 176 -14.39 -6.55 2.82
N VAL A 177 -15.12 -7.44 2.15
CA VAL A 177 -16.05 -7.09 1.09
C VAL A 177 -17.48 -7.33 1.56
N PHE A 178 -18.30 -6.29 1.54
CA PHE A 178 -19.73 -6.41 1.73
C PHE A 178 -20.42 -6.63 0.39
N VAL A 179 -21.16 -7.73 0.28
CA VAL A 179 -21.97 -8.10 -0.90
C VAL A 179 -23.42 -8.29 -0.47
N PRO A 180 -24.40 -8.31 -1.39
CA PRO A 180 -25.80 -8.53 -1.01
C PRO A 180 -26.03 -9.85 -0.26
N ALA A 181 -25.22 -10.88 -0.56
CA ALA A 181 -25.30 -12.20 0.06
C ALA A 181 -24.70 -12.28 1.48
N GLY A 182 -23.91 -11.29 1.91
CA GLY A 182 -23.19 -11.34 3.19
C GLY A 182 -21.85 -10.60 3.15
N VAL A 183 -20.85 -11.17 3.83
CA VAL A 183 -19.52 -10.58 3.99
C VAL A 183 -18.46 -11.57 3.51
N VAL A 184 -17.54 -11.11 2.67
CA VAL A 184 -16.42 -11.90 2.15
C VAL A 184 -15.11 -11.37 2.70
N ILE A 185 -14.26 -12.27 3.19
CA ILE A 185 -12.87 -11.94 3.50
C ILE A 185 -12.03 -12.35 2.30
N HIS A 186 -11.37 -11.37 1.70
CA HIS A 186 -10.40 -11.59 0.64
C HIS A 186 -9.02 -11.25 1.19
N ASP A 187 -8.29 -12.26 1.67
CA ASP A 187 -6.94 -12.09 2.21
C ASP A 187 -5.97 -13.13 1.61
N PRO A 188 -5.26 -12.78 0.51
CA PRO A 188 -4.37 -13.71 -0.17
C PRO A 188 -3.10 -14.04 0.61
N LEU A 189 -2.87 -13.46 1.80
CA LEU A 189 -1.74 -13.80 2.66
C LEU A 189 -2.04 -14.93 3.65
N ILE A 190 -3.32 -15.18 3.93
CA ILE A 190 -3.75 -16.10 4.99
C ILE A 190 -4.73 -17.12 4.43
N LEU A 191 -5.63 -16.72 3.53
CA LEU A 191 -6.67 -17.57 3.00
C LEU A 191 -6.25 -18.15 1.65
N VAL A 192 -6.54 -19.43 1.45
CA VAL A 192 -6.39 -20.08 0.14
C VAL A 192 -7.41 -19.52 -0.84
N ASP A 193 -8.66 -19.45 -0.39
CA ASP A 193 -9.79 -18.95 -1.15
C ASP A 193 -10.54 -17.86 -0.37
N PRO A 194 -11.17 -16.88 -1.04
CA PRO A 194 -12.01 -15.90 -0.38
C PRO A 194 -13.14 -16.56 0.42
N PHE A 195 -13.27 -16.20 1.68
CA PHE A 195 -14.22 -16.82 2.60
C PHE A 195 -15.51 -16.00 2.71
N LEU A 196 -16.62 -16.54 2.20
CA LEU A 196 -17.95 -15.91 2.26
C LEU A 196 -18.73 -16.38 3.49
N VAL A 197 -19.05 -15.44 4.38
CA VAL A 197 -20.05 -15.62 5.42
C VAL A 197 -21.38 -15.09 4.91
N LYS A 198 -22.36 -15.97 4.74
CA LYS A 198 -23.72 -15.59 4.36
C LYS A 198 -24.33 -14.67 5.42
N ARG A 199 -25.14 -13.71 5.00
CA ARG A 199 -25.81 -12.73 5.87
C ARG A 199 -26.50 -13.39 7.07
N GLY A 200 -27.28 -14.45 6.84
CA GLY A 200 -27.99 -15.18 7.89
C GLY A 200 -27.11 -16.05 8.79
N GLY A 201 -25.82 -16.22 8.46
CA GLY A 201 -24.85 -16.93 9.29
C GLY A 201 -24.01 -16.01 10.18
N VAL A 202 -24.15 -14.69 10.04
CA VAL A 202 -23.48 -13.70 10.90
C VAL A 202 -24.32 -13.47 12.15
N ARG A 203 -23.78 -13.83 13.32
CA ARG A 203 -24.41 -13.58 14.61
C ARG A 203 -24.23 -12.14 15.06
N SER A 204 -23.04 -11.57 14.90
CA SER A 204 -22.75 -10.18 15.21
C SER A 204 -21.46 -9.66 14.55
N ILE A 205 -21.41 -8.36 14.25
CA ILE A 205 -20.22 -7.64 13.81
C ILE A 205 -19.95 -6.48 14.76
N ARG A 206 -18.88 -6.57 15.55
CA ARG A 206 -18.60 -5.61 16.63
C ARG A 206 -17.10 -5.35 16.75
N LEU A 207 -16.72 -4.30 17.46
CA LEU A 207 -15.32 -4.09 17.81
C LEU A 207 -14.84 -5.25 18.69
N ALA A 208 -13.67 -5.80 18.37
CA ALA A 208 -13.10 -6.91 19.12
C ALA A 208 -12.79 -6.48 20.56
N LEU A 209 -13.29 -7.25 21.53
CA LEU A 209 -13.01 -7.03 22.95
C LEU A 209 -11.64 -7.61 23.32
N SER A 210 -10.98 -7.01 24.32
CA SER A 210 -9.73 -7.54 24.86
C SER A 210 -9.95 -8.94 25.44
N GLY A 211 -9.18 -9.94 24.97
CA GLY A 211 -9.30 -11.33 25.42
C GLY A 211 -10.37 -12.14 24.70
N SER A 212 -10.88 -11.67 23.55
CA SER A 212 -11.73 -12.47 22.67
C SER A 212 -11.02 -13.76 22.24
N SER A 213 -11.77 -14.87 22.19
CA SER A 213 -11.30 -16.16 21.68
C SER A 213 -11.38 -16.26 20.15
N ALA A 214 -11.78 -15.19 19.46
CA ALA A 214 -11.85 -15.14 18.01
C ALA A 214 -10.49 -15.40 17.34
N LYS A 215 -10.51 -16.14 16.24
CA LYS A 215 -9.31 -16.39 15.44
C LYS A 215 -8.83 -15.07 14.82
N ASP A 216 -7.60 -14.66 15.15
CA ASP A 216 -6.99 -13.46 14.56
C ASP A 216 -6.59 -13.70 13.09
N LEU A 217 -7.30 -13.04 12.17
CA LEU A 217 -6.96 -12.94 10.75
C LEU A 217 -6.33 -11.58 10.41
N SER A 218 -6.16 -10.70 11.40
CA SER A 218 -5.56 -9.39 11.21
C SER A 218 -4.04 -9.42 11.14
N MET A 219 -3.40 -10.53 11.52
CA MET A 219 -1.95 -10.74 11.58
C MET A 219 -1.26 -9.75 12.52
N ALA A 220 -1.79 -9.59 13.74
CA ALA A 220 -1.28 -8.62 14.72
C ALA A 220 -1.11 -7.19 14.13
N SER A 221 -2.07 -6.79 13.28
CA SER A 221 -2.14 -5.42 12.78
C SER A 221 -2.41 -4.42 13.92
N LEU A 222 -1.95 -3.18 13.74
CA LEU A 222 -2.07 -2.17 14.80
C LEU A 222 -3.48 -1.55 14.88
N GLY A 223 -3.91 -1.29 16.12
CA GLY A 223 -5.17 -0.64 16.45
C GLY A 223 -6.34 -1.61 16.59
N HIS A 224 -7.57 -1.08 16.51
CA HIS A 224 -8.77 -1.86 16.72
C HIS A 224 -9.02 -2.88 15.60
N ALA A 225 -9.43 -4.08 16.01
CA ALA A 225 -9.96 -5.12 15.15
C ALA A 225 -11.49 -5.19 15.28
N ILE A 226 -12.13 -5.79 14.29
CA ILE A 226 -13.56 -6.06 14.24
C ILE A 226 -13.71 -7.57 14.34
N GLU A 227 -14.51 -8.01 15.30
CA GLU A 227 -14.88 -9.40 15.48
C GLU A 227 -16.18 -9.67 14.74
N ILE A 228 -16.18 -10.75 13.96
CA ILE A 228 -17.34 -11.30 13.28
C ILE A 228 -17.63 -12.66 13.92
N GLU A 229 -18.74 -12.73 14.64
CA GLU A 229 -19.21 -13.96 15.29
C GLU A 229 -20.19 -14.67 14.36
N LEU A 230 -20.06 -15.99 14.24
CA LEU A 230 -20.88 -16.84 13.40
C LEU A 230 -21.99 -17.49 14.24
N ILE A 231 -23.14 -17.75 13.61
CA ILE A 231 -24.21 -18.51 14.26
C ILE A 231 -23.83 -19.99 14.38
N GLU A 232 -23.29 -20.54 13.30
CA GLU A 232 -22.79 -21.90 13.22
C GLU A 232 -21.28 -21.87 12.94
N PRO A 233 -20.50 -22.78 13.55
CA PRO A 233 -19.08 -22.89 13.25
C PRO A 233 -18.87 -23.17 11.75
N ALA A 234 -17.88 -22.51 11.16
CA ALA A 234 -17.54 -22.67 9.75
C ALA A 234 -16.11 -23.16 9.58
N GLU A 235 -15.88 -23.95 8.53
CA GLU A 235 -14.54 -24.39 8.13
C GLU A 235 -13.85 -23.30 7.33
N LEU A 236 -12.64 -22.94 7.75
CA LEU A 236 -11.80 -21.95 7.13
C LEU A 236 -10.47 -22.60 6.73
N ALA A 237 -10.13 -22.57 5.44
CA ALA A 237 -8.85 -23.03 4.93
C ALA A 237 -7.81 -21.92 5.04
N ILE A 238 -6.84 -22.10 5.95
CA ILE A 238 -5.76 -21.15 6.20
C ILE A 238 -4.44 -21.71 5.66
N GLN A 239 -3.67 -20.85 4.99
CA GLN A 239 -2.33 -21.11 4.54
C GLN A 239 -1.35 -20.15 5.23
N VAL A 240 -0.61 -20.65 6.22
CA VAL A 240 0.33 -19.85 7.01
C VAL A 240 1.63 -19.54 6.23
N ARG A 241 1.98 -20.38 5.24
CA ARG A 241 3.17 -20.17 4.40
C ARG A 241 2.83 -20.31 2.92
N PRO A 242 3.44 -19.50 2.04
CA PRO A 242 3.31 -19.69 0.61
C PRO A 242 3.69 -21.14 0.24
N ASN A 243 2.80 -21.81 -0.50
CA ASN A 243 2.96 -23.21 -0.96
C ASN A 243 2.98 -24.30 0.13
N SER A 244 2.52 -24.03 1.36
CA SER A 244 2.26 -25.10 2.33
C SER A 244 0.87 -25.70 2.14
N GLU A 245 0.64 -26.91 2.65
CA GLU A 245 -0.71 -27.48 2.76
C GLU A 245 -1.62 -26.55 3.57
N ALA A 246 -2.90 -26.52 3.18
CA ALA A 246 -3.91 -25.71 3.83
C ALA A 246 -4.39 -26.40 5.11
N GLU A 247 -4.38 -25.67 6.22
CA GLU A 247 -4.93 -26.12 7.49
C GLU A 247 -6.41 -25.73 7.54
N ILE A 248 -7.30 -26.71 7.67
CA ILE A 248 -8.74 -26.47 7.82
C ILE A 248 -9.03 -26.27 9.31
N LEU A 249 -9.49 -25.08 9.67
CA LEU A 249 -9.88 -24.72 11.02
C LEU A 249 -11.39 -24.51 11.11
N THR A 250 -12.01 -25.15 12.09
CA THR A 250 -13.40 -24.84 12.45
C THR A 250 -13.42 -23.65 13.40
N ILE A 251 -14.03 -22.55 12.97
CA ILE A 251 -14.08 -21.29 13.73
C ILE A 251 -15.52 -20.88 14.03
N SER A 252 -15.77 -20.41 15.25
CA SER A 252 -17.04 -19.79 15.65
C SER A 252 -17.01 -18.26 15.57
N SER A 253 -15.83 -17.65 15.67
CA SER A 253 -15.63 -16.22 15.42
C SER A 253 -14.22 -15.96 14.89
N PHE A 254 -14.06 -14.84 14.17
CA PHE A 254 -12.77 -14.38 13.68
C PHE A 254 -12.67 -12.85 13.78
N SER A 255 -11.44 -12.34 13.84
CA SER A 255 -11.18 -10.90 13.91
C SER A 255 -10.37 -10.40 12.72
N VAL A 256 -10.76 -9.23 12.20
CA VAL A 256 -10.12 -8.55 11.07
C VAL A 256 -9.94 -7.07 11.38
N SER A 257 -8.81 -6.50 10.97
CA SER A 257 -8.55 -5.07 11.18
C SER A 257 -8.84 -4.28 9.92
N ALA A 258 -10.08 -3.81 9.79
CA ALA A 258 -10.46 -2.91 8.73
C ALA A 258 -9.85 -1.50 8.95
N SER A 259 -9.42 -0.87 7.86
CA SER A 259 -8.84 0.48 7.90
C SER A 259 -9.90 1.55 8.20
N LEU A 260 -11.17 1.27 7.89
CA LEU A 260 -12.33 2.14 8.12
C LEU A 260 -13.41 1.38 8.91
N ALA A 261 -13.22 1.22 10.22
CA ALA A 261 -14.15 0.46 11.06
C ALA A 261 -15.56 1.08 11.11
N SER A 262 -15.67 2.41 11.02
CA SER A 262 -16.97 3.09 10.95
C SER A 262 -17.78 2.67 9.71
N VAL A 263 -17.11 2.51 8.56
CA VAL A 263 -17.76 2.07 7.31
C VAL A 263 -18.26 0.64 7.46
N VAL A 264 -17.46 -0.25 8.07
CA VAL A 264 -17.87 -1.64 8.34
C VAL A 264 -19.16 -1.70 9.16
N LEU A 265 -19.22 -0.96 10.28
CA LEU A 265 -20.39 -0.95 11.15
C LEU A 265 -21.60 -0.31 10.46
N SER A 266 -21.39 0.77 9.69
CA SER A 266 -22.47 1.40 8.93
C SER A 266 -23.04 0.48 7.84
N GLU A 267 -22.18 -0.26 7.12
CA GLU A 267 -22.59 -1.21 6.10
C GLU A 267 -23.30 -2.43 6.70
N ALA A 268 -22.83 -2.91 7.86
CA ALA A 268 -23.53 -3.97 8.59
C ALA A 268 -24.96 -3.55 8.93
N LYS A 269 -25.14 -2.32 9.44
CA LYS A 269 -26.47 -1.76 9.76
C LYS A 269 -27.34 -1.57 8.52
N ILE A 270 -26.82 -0.98 7.44
CA ILE A 270 -27.54 -0.78 6.17
C ILE A 270 -28.06 -2.13 5.63
N ARG A 271 -27.22 -3.15 5.72
CA ARG A 271 -27.53 -4.50 5.23
C ARG A 271 -28.25 -5.34 6.27
N SER A 272 -28.71 -4.75 7.38
CA SER A 272 -29.37 -5.42 8.51
C SER A 272 -28.69 -6.76 8.86
N ILE A 273 -27.36 -6.69 8.99
CA ILE A 273 -26.52 -7.66 9.67
C ILE A 273 -26.43 -7.21 11.13
N PRO A 274 -26.56 -8.11 12.13
CA PRO A 274 -26.46 -7.71 13.53
C PRO A 274 -25.10 -7.10 13.83
N SER A 275 -25.07 -5.92 14.47
CA SER A 275 -23.86 -5.15 14.81
C SER A 275 -23.95 -4.58 16.20
#